data_AF-A0A967UKQ7-F1
#
_entry.id   AF-A0A967UKQ7-F1
#
_cell.length_a   1.000
_cell.length_b   1.000
_cell.length_c   1.000
_cell.angle_alpha   90.00
_cell.angle_beta   90.00
_cell.angle_gamma   90.00
#
_symmetry.space_group_name_H-M   'P 1'
#
loop_
_entity.id
_entity.type
_entity.pdbx_description
1 polymer ?
#
loop_
_entity_poly.entity_id
_entity_poly.type
_entity_poly.pdbx_seq_one_letter_code
_entity_poly.pdbx_strand_id
1 'polypeptide(L)' 'EYLNAVEEGVVFMFNEAPKGIVLDDDGSVGGVDAINTELGEPGPDGRQRVSEVEG' A
#
# COMPACT_ATOMS: atom_id res chain seq x y z
N GLU A 1 -13.71 6.19 -13.09
CA GLU A 1 -13.87 5.33 -11.89
C GLU A 1 -13.29 5.87 -10.58
N TYR A 2 -12.11 6.52 -10.51
CA TYR A 2 -11.60 7.07 -9.21
C TYR A 2 -12.60 8.01 -8.52
N LEU A 3 -13.14 8.98 -9.26
CA LEU A 3 -14.05 9.99 -8.70
C LEU A 3 -15.33 9.35 -8.13
N ASN A 4 -15.94 8.43 -8.87
CA ASN A 4 -17.14 7.73 -8.43
C ASN A 4 -16.85 6.88 -7.17
N ALA A 5 -15.72 6.15 -7.14
CA ALA A 5 -15.35 5.34 -5.98
C ALA A 5 -15.11 6.19 -4.72
N VAL A 6 -14.50 7.36 -4.86
CA VAL A 6 -14.36 8.31 -3.75
C VAL A 6 -15.72 8.84 -3.32
N GLU A 7 -16.63 9.15 -4.26
CA GLU A 7 -17.99 9.60 -3.96
C GLU A 7 -18.82 8.53 -3.22
N GLU A 8 -18.59 7.25 -3.54
CA GLU A 8 -19.20 6.10 -2.86
C GLU A 8 -18.55 5.75 -1.50
N GLY A 9 -17.48 6.46 -1.11
CA GLY A 9 -16.85 6.32 0.22
C GLY A 9 -15.65 5.37 0.27
N VAL A 10 -15.05 5.01 -0.86
CA VAL A 10 -13.82 4.18 -0.89
C VAL A 10 -12.64 4.98 -0.33
N VAL A 11 -11.87 4.34 0.57
CA VAL A 11 -10.60 4.84 1.08
C VAL A 11 -9.45 4.20 0.30
N PHE A 12 -8.59 5.03 -0.29
CA PHE A 12 -7.42 4.58 -1.03
C PHE A 12 -6.16 4.73 -0.17
N MET A 13 -5.43 3.62 -0.02
CA MET A 13 -4.13 3.55 0.64
C MET A 13 -3.05 3.60 -0.44
N PHE A 14 -2.52 4.79 -0.72
CA PHE A 14 -1.48 4.98 -1.73
C PHE A 14 -0.10 4.87 -1.12
N ASN A 15 0.83 4.33 -1.90
CA ASN A 15 2.19 4.04 -1.47
C ASN A 15 2.24 3.15 -0.22
N GLU A 16 1.28 2.24 -0.08
CA GLU A 16 1.34 1.17 0.90
C GLU A 16 1.58 -0.16 0.19
N ALA A 17 2.52 -0.95 0.71
CA ALA A 17 2.87 -2.25 0.15
C ALA A 17 2.67 -3.36 1.19
N PRO A 18 1.96 -4.46 0.85
CA PRO A 18 1.73 -5.56 1.77
C PRO A 18 3.02 -6.34 2.04
N LYS A 19 3.25 -6.68 3.30
CA LYS A 19 4.33 -7.58 3.75
C LYS A 19 3.82 -8.97 4.11
N GLY A 20 2.58 -9.08 4.56
CA GLY A 20 2.03 -10.37 4.98
C GLY A 20 0.55 -10.34 5.31
N ILE A 21 -0.03 -11.53 5.48
CA ILE A 21 -1.38 -11.73 5.99
C ILE A 21 -1.27 -12.04 7.48
N VAL A 22 -2.06 -11.34 8.28
CA VAL A 22 -2.17 -11.60 9.71
C VAL A 22 -3.39 -12.50 9.95
N LEU A 23 -3.19 -13.59 10.67
CA LEU A 23 -4.27 -14.46 11.11
C LEU A 23 -4.70 -14.11 12.53
N ASP A 24 -5.99 -14.24 12.82
CA ASP A 24 -6.52 -14.20 14.18
C ASP A 24 -6.31 -15.52 14.93
N ASP A 25 -6.75 -15.58 16.18
CA ASP A 25 -6.57 -16.72 17.07
C ASP A 25 -7.30 -18.00 16.58
N ASP A 26 -8.35 -17.84 15.77
CA ASP A 26 -9.11 -18.94 15.17
C ASP A 26 -8.50 -19.38 13.82
N GLY A 27 -7.42 -18.73 13.38
CA GLY A 27 -6.73 -19.01 12.13
C GLY A 27 -7.38 -18.38 10.90
N SER A 28 -8.33 -17.47 11.08
CA SER A 28 -8.96 -16.70 9.99
C SER A 28 -8.15 -15.44 9.67
N VAL A 29 -8.38 -14.83 8.50
CA VAL A 29 -7.69 -13.59 8.12
C VAL A 29 -8.17 -12.45 9.01
N GLY A 30 -7.27 -11.95 9.85
CA GLY A 30 -7.49 -10.78 10.71
C GLY A 30 -7.04 -9.46 10.07
N GLY A 31 -6.15 -9.51 9.08
CA GLY A 31 -5.70 -8.31 8.37
C GLY A 31 -4.54 -8.53 7.42
N VAL A 32 -4.03 -7.42 6.89
CA VAL A 32 -2.81 -7.37 6.07
C VAL A 32 -1.81 -6.47 6.78
N ASP A 33 -0.62 -6.99 7.01
CA ASP A 33 0.51 -6.17 7.45
C ASP A 33 1.06 -5.42 6.22
N ALA A 34 1.17 -4.11 6.33
CA ALA A 34 1.56 -3.22 5.24
C ALA A 34 2.54 -2.16 5.73
N ILE A 35 3.45 -1.77 4.84
CA ILE A 35 4.42 -0.71 5.08
C ILE A 35 4.10 0.52 4.25
N ASN A 36 4.52 1.68 4.76
CA ASN A 36 4.57 2.90 3.97
C ASN A 36 5.78 2.87 3.04
N THR A 37 5.57 3.39 1.84
CA THR A 37 6.59 3.50 0.81
C THR A 37 6.57 4.88 0.17
N GLU A 38 7.61 5.20 -0.57
CA GLU A 38 7.70 6.40 -1.37
C GLU A 38 8.32 6.11 -2.73
N LEU A 39 8.03 6.96 -3.71
CA LEU A 39 8.69 6.93 -5.01
C LEU A 39 9.95 7.78 -4.94
N GLY A 40 11.11 7.16 -5.19
CA GLY A 40 12.37 7.88 -5.33
C GLY A 40 12.45 8.67 -6.64
N GLU A 41 13.58 9.35 -6.83
CA GLU A 41 13.89 10.05 -8.07
C GLU A 41 13.96 9.07 -9.28
N PRO A 42 13.55 9.51 -10.48
CA PRO A 42 13.67 8.68 -11.68
C PRO A 42 15.14 8.42 -12.02
N GLY A 43 15.48 7.15 -12.23
CA GLY A 43 16.82 6.74 -12.62
C GLY A 43 17.16 7.06 -14.08
N PRO A 44 18.34 6.66 -14.58
CA PRO A 44 18.74 6.83 -15.98
C PRO A 44 17.80 6.16 -17.01
N ASP A 45 17.00 5.19 -16.56
CA ASP A 45 15.94 4.52 -17.32
C ASP A 45 14.58 5.24 -17.24
N GLY A 46 14.52 6.39 -16.57
CA GLY A 46 13.32 7.19 -16.33
C GLY A 46 12.37 6.60 -15.29
N ARG A 47 12.72 5.46 -14.66
CA ARG A 47 11.84 4.77 -13.71
C ARG A 47 12.12 5.23 -12.29
N GLN A 48 11.07 5.67 -11.61
CA GLN A 48 11.07 5.84 -10.15
C GLN A 48 11.04 4.46 -9.49
N ARG A 49 11.90 4.27 -8.49
CA ARG A 49 11.96 3.03 -7.70
C ARG A 49 11.34 3.30 -6.34
N VAL A 50 10.65 2.29 -5.82
CA VAL A 50 9.97 2.36 -4.53
C VAL A 50 10.96 2.08 -3.41
N SER A 51 10.93 2.88 -2.35
CA SER A 51 11.64 2.63 -1.08
C SER A 51 10.68 2.59 0.09
N GLU A 52 11.02 1.83 1.13
CA GLU A 52 10.29 1.79 2.40
C GLU A 52 10.57 3.08 3.20
N VAL A 53 9.53 3.62 3.83
CA VAL A 53 9.61 4.77 4.73
C VAL A 53 9.48 4.27 6.16
N GLU A 54 10.47 4.57 7.01
CA GLU A 54 10.36 4.27 8.44
C GLU A 54 9.24 5.10 9.06
N GLY A 55 8.38 4.43 9.83
CA GLY A 55 7.26 5.02 10.57
C GLY A 55 7.62 5.41 11.99
#